data_AF-A0A352CVK1-F1
#
_entry.id   AF-A0A352CVK1-F1
#
_cell.length_a   1.000
_cell.length_b   1.000
_cell.length_c   1.000
_cell.angle_alpha   90.00
_cell.angle_beta   90.00
_cell.angle_gamma   90.00
#
_symmetry.space_group_name_H-M   'P 1'
#
loop_
_entity.id
_entity.type
_entity.pdbx_description
1 polymer ?
#
loop_
_entity_poly.entity_id
_entity_poly.type
_entity_poly.pdbx_seq_one_letter_code
_entity_poly.pdbx_strand_id
1 'polypeptide(L)'
;MKKQKTFYVSQSNPLTVFALFLFLASSVSLIILRSHSGSLRDDALKIFLQTASCLLLIAVVLFHGKEFFFRSAIPVFFWCLTEVLLLLPGFSFRQRTSCIILYACITIVYTAVTSGRISKKYGLGGIAVCAVLVTLLRGIPTLQKMLPTLLALAGMLLLCLSMKEHRDGQYHRMWGDRSDGRRVRSLDAMTEVGIYAMPDRNGAHTMFADTVDVTEVDRYIHAKRRGDIPHLSMIQIFLTAYCRAVSEYPALNRFISGQKIYTRDDRIMFNMTIKKKMTVDAEETVIKLHLSPDETLYTISEKLEKAFHEGKAPDESSFDKTAAVIKAIPGLLKKFTFWLLKTLDYFGLIPAALLEVSPFHGSIFFTSMASLGIPPVYHHLYDFGNLPVFLCMGDKYKENFIRNDGTTETRKLMKFTVVSDERICDGFYYSRGLKAFKKYVTHPELLEQPPRTVRHDIP
;
A
#
# COMPACT_ATOMS: atom_id res chain seq x y z
N MET A 1 2.08 9.71 19.60
CA MET A 1 1.61 8.41 19.07
C MET A 1 1.50 7.41 20.23
N LYS A 2 0.33 6.80 20.49
CA LYS A 2 0.33 5.59 21.34
C LYS A 2 1.16 4.56 20.59
N LYS A 3 2.34 4.22 21.11
CA LYS A 3 3.27 3.27 20.48
C LYS A 3 2.57 1.91 20.41
N GLN A 4 2.05 1.57 19.24
CA GLN A 4 1.45 0.27 18.99
C GLN A 4 2.59 -0.74 18.94
N LYS A 5 2.51 -1.76 19.79
CA LYS A 5 3.55 -2.78 19.90
C LYS A 5 3.36 -3.81 18.80
N THR A 6 4.34 -3.91 17.90
CA THR A 6 4.41 -4.97 16.89
C THR A 6 5.41 -6.03 17.33
N PHE A 7 5.24 -7.25 16.81
CA PHE A 7 6.06 -8.39 17.17
C PHE A 7 6.70 -9.02 15.93
N TYR A 8 7.92 -9.55 16.09
CA TYR A 8 8.62 -10.32 15.08
C TYR A 8 9.20 -11.61 15.66
N VAL A 9 9.57 -12.51 14.76
CA VAL A 9 10.26 -13.76 15.10
C VAL A 9 11.52 -13.88 14.25
N SER A 10 12.65 -14.17 14.89
CA SER A 10 13.89 -14.43 14.17
C SER A 10 13.93 -15.86 13.65
N GLN A 11 14.31 -16.02 12.38
CA GLN A 11 14.57 -17.33 11.77
C GLN A 11 15.82 -18.00 12.33
N SER A 12 16.75 -17.23 12.91
CA SER A 12 17.93 -17.76 13.60
C SER A 12 17.65 -18.25 15.02
N ASN A 13 16.45 -18.02 15.56
CA ASN A 13 16.10 -18.49 16.89
C ASN A 13 15.80 -20.00 16.84
N PRO A 14 16.47 -20.85 17.65
CA PRO A 14 16.24 -22.30 17.64
C PRO A 14 14.79 -22.70 17.90
N LEU A 15 14.07 -21.94 18.74
CA LEU A 15 12.64 -22.18 19.01
C LEU A 15 11.78 -21.98 17.75
N THR A 16 12.14 -21.00 16.92
CA THR A 16 11.46 -20.75 15.65
C THR A 16 11.70 -21.88 14.68
N VAL A 17 12.96 -22.29 14.51
CA VAL A 17 13.34 -23.40 13.61
C VAL A 17 12.62 -24.68 14.02
N PHE A 18 12.61 -24.97 15.33
CA PHE A 18 11.92 -26.15 15.85
C PHE A 18 10.41 -26.06 15.64
N ALA A 19 9.81 -24.88 15.82
CA ALA A 19 8.39 -24.69 15.50
C ALA A 19 8.05 -24.97 14.04
N LEU A 20 8.89 -24.55 13.08
CA LEU A 20 8.72 -24.85 11.66
C LEU A 20 8.74 -26.34 11.37
N PHE A 21 9.67 -27.06 12.02
CA PHE A 21 9.74 -28.51 11.93
C PHE A 21 8.46 -29.17 12.47
N LEU A 22 7.92 -28.68 13.60
CA LEU A 22 6.68 -29.21 14.17
C LEU A 22 5.46 -28.97 13.27
N PHE A 23 5.37 -27.83 12.58
CA PHE A 23 4.30 -27.59 11.60
C PHE A 23 4.41 -28.53 10.39
N LEU A 24 5.62 -28.76 9.90
CA LEU A 24 5.84 -29.71 8.81
C LEU A 24 5.50 -31.13 9.25
N ALA A 25 5.97 -31.54 10.44
CA ALA A 25 5.69 -32.84 11.03
C ALA A 25 4.18 -33.03 11.28
N SER A 26 3.45 -32.00 11.70
CA SER A 26 1.99 -32.01 11.82
C SER A 26 1.32 -32.37 10.47
N SER A 27 1.67 -31.65 9.40
CA SER A 27 1.11 -31.90 8.06
C SER A 27 1.43 -33.31 7.55
N VAL A 28 2.68 -33.74 7.68
CA VAL A 28 3.13 -35.06 7.23
C VAL A 28 2.45 -36.18 8.04
N SER A 29 2.39 -36.04 9.36
CA SER A 29 1.74 -37.03 10.24
C SER A 29 0.25 -37.15 9.94
N LEU A 30 -0.43 -36.04 9.62
CA LEU A 30 -1.84 -36.06 9.23
C LEU A 30 -2.06 -36.88 7.96
N ILE A 31 -1.26 -36.63 6.92
CA ILE A 31 -1.37 -37.35 5.64
C ILE A 31 -1.11 -38.84 5.84
N ILE A 32 -0.06 -39.21 6.57
CA ILE A 32 0.30 -40.61 6.85
C ILE A 32 -0.83 -41.33 7.60
N LEU A 33 -1.35 -40.73 8.68
CA LEU A 33 -2.40 -41.33 9.50
C LEU A 33 -3.68 -41.56 8.69
N ARG A 34 -4.06 -40.60 7.83
CA ARG A 34 -5.27 -40.69 7.00
C ARG A 34 -5.12 -41.63 5.80
N SER A 35 -3.90 -41.73 5.27
CA SER A 35 -3.56 -42.75 4.27
C SER A 35 -3.68 -44.15 4.85
N HIS A 36 -3.17 -44.38 6.06
CA HIS A 36 -3.24 -45.69 6.71
C HIS A 36 -4.66 -46.07 7.14
N SER A 37 -5.52 -45.09 7.46
CA SER A 37 -6.93 -45.35 7.78
C SER A 37 -7.84 -45.47 6.54
N GLY A 38 -7.31 -45.32 5.32
CA GLY A 38 -8.08 -45.38 4.08
C GLY A 38 -9.10 -44.23 3.91
N SER A 39 -9.03 -43.17 4.73
CA SER A 39 -10.06 -42.11 4.78
C SER A 39 -9.68 -40.83 4.05
N LEU A 40 -8.72 -40.89 3.11
CA LEU A 40 -8.18 -39.73 2.39
C LEU A 40 -9.26 -38.92 1.67
N ARG A 41 -10.22 -39.59 1.01
CA ARG A 41 -11.29 -38.93 0.26
C ARG A 41 -12.30 -38.25 1.19
N ASP A 42 -12.67 -38.92 2.28
CA ASP A 42 -13.69 -38.43 3.22
C ASP A 42 -13.16 -37.30 4.12
N ASP A 43 -11.86 -37.30 4.40
CA ASP A 43 -11.19 -36.27 5.20
C ASP A 43 -10.45 -35.22 4.35
N ALA A 44 -10.64 -35.19 3.02
CA ALA A 44 -9.90 -34.33 2.09
C ALA A 44 -9.93 -32.84 2.50
N LEU A 45 -11.10 -32.32 2.89
CA LEU A 45 -11.23 -30.93 3.36
C LEU A 45 -10.44 -30.67 4.64
N LYS A 46 -10.43 -31.60 5.59
CA LYS A 46 -9.68 -31.47 6.86
C LYS A 46 -8.18 -31.50 6.61
N ILE A 47 -7.73 -32.41 5.74
CA ILE A 47 -6.34 -32.51 5.30
C ILE A 47 -5.90 -31.20 4.64
N PHE A 48 -6.71 -30.68 3.72
CA PHE A 48 -6.45 -29.41 3.06
C PHE A 48 -6.33 -28.25 4.05
N LEU A 49 -7.31 -28.06 4.94
CA LEU A 49 -7.34 -26.93 5.87
C LEU A 49 -6.17 -26.94 6.86
N GLN A 50 -5.85 -28.09 7.47
CA GLN A 50 -4.72 -28.17 8.41
C GLN A 50 -3.37 -28.05 7.71
N THR A 51 -3.21 -28.68 6.55
CA THR A 51 -1.96 -28.58 5.78
C THR A 51 -1.76 -27.14 5.29
N ALA A 52 -2.80 -26.51 4.75
CA ALA A 52 -2.76 -25.10 4.35
C ALA A 52 -2.44 -24.20 5.53
N SER A 53 -3.04 -24.43 6.71
CA SER A 53 -2.70 -23.68 7.93
C SER A 53 -1.21 -23.77 8.27
N CYS A 54 -0.66 -24.98 8.35
CA CYS A 54 0.75 -25.20 8.69
C CYS A 54 1.69 -24.61 7.65
N LEU A 55 1.42 -24.82 6.36
CA LEU A 55 2.25 -24.29 5.27
C LEU A 55 2.21 -22.76 5.20
N LEU A 56 1.05 -22.15 5.43
CA LEU A 56 0.93 -20.69 5.50
C LEU A 56 1.71 -20.12 6.69
N LEU A 57 1.67 -20.77 7.86
CA LEU A 57 2.48 -20.37 9.02
C LEU A 57 3.98 -20.48 8.72
N ILE A 58 4.41 -21.57 8.09
CA ILE A 58 5.80 -21.76 7.66
C ILE A 58 6.23 -20.64 6.69
N ALA A 59 5.44 -20.39 5.64
CA ALA A 59 5.72 -19.35 4.66
C ALA A 59 5.81 -17.96 5.30
N VAL A 60 4.90 -17.62 6.22
CA VAL A 60 4.93 -16.35 6.96
C VAL A 60 6.23 -16.19 7.74
N VAL A 61 6.68 -17.24 8.44
CA VAL A 61 7.92 -17.15 9.22
C VAL A 61 9.15 -17.06 8.31
N LEU A 62 9.21 -17.84 7.23
CA LEU A 62 10.36 -17.92 6.33
C LEU A 62 10.54 -16.71 5.42
N PHE A 63 9.47 -16.16 4.86
CA PHE A 63 9.58 -15.00 3.96
C PHE A 63 9.47 -13.69 4.72
N HIS A 64 8.82 -13.71 5.87
CA HIS A 64 8.34 -12.49 6.48
C HIS A 64 8.49 -12.43 8.00
N GLY A 65 9.10 -13.40 8.67
CA GLY A 65 9.15 -13.47 10.14
C GLY A 65 9.72 -12.22 10.83
N LYS A 66 10.61 -11.47 10.16
CA LYS A 66 11.22 -10.24 10.68
C LYS A 66 10.33 -9.00 10.58
N GLU A 67 9.35 -8.99 9.67
CA GLU A 67 8.54 -7.81 9.33
C GLU A 67 7.02 -8.03 9.43
N PHE A 68 6.54 -9.26 9.17
CA PHE A 68 5.12 -9.62 9.04
C PHE A 68 4.71 -10.78 9.96
N PHE A 69 5.36 -10.97 11.10
CA PHE A 69 4.91 -12.02 12.00
C PHE A 69 3.46 -11.73 12.43
N PHE A 70 2.59 -12.73 12.29
CA PHE A 70 1.19 -12.73 12.68
C PHE A 70 0.18 -11.88 11.87
N ARG A 71 0.51 -11.52 10.64
CA ARG A 71 -0.33 -10.65 9.81
C ARG A 71 -1.62 -11.27 9.27
N SER A 72 -1.92 -12.54 9.53
CA SER A 72 -3.17 -13.16 9.08
C SER A 72 -3.73 -14.09 10.15
N ALA A 73 -5.02 -13.95 10.43
CA ALA A 73 -5.77 -14.92 11.22
C ALA A 73 -6.16 -16.14 10.37
N ILE A 74 -5.95 -16.12 9.05
CA ILE A 74 -6.35 -17.21 8.14
C ILE A 74 -5.74 -18.55 8.55
N PRO A 75 -4.43 -18.69 8.84
CA PRO A 75 -3.89 -19.99 9.23
C PRO A 75 -4.51 -20.50 10.54
N VAL A 76 -4.68 -19.62 11.53
CA VAL A 76 -5.33 -19.98 12.80
C VAL A 76 -6.81 -20.31 12.59
N PHE A 77 -7.49 -19.60 11.72
CA PHE A 77 -8.89 -19.85 11.36
C PHE A 77 -9.05 -21.20 10.66
N PHE A 78 -8.20 -21.55 9.69
CA PHE A 78 -8.20 -22.86 9.04
C PHE A 78 -7.93 -23.99 10.03
N TRP A 79 -7.04 -23.76 10.99
CA TRP A 79 -6.77 -24.72 12.06
C TRP A 79 -7.99 -24.89 12.98
N CYS A 80 -8.55 -23.79 13.49
CA CYS A 80 -9.78 -23.80 14.30
C CYS A 80 -10.94 -24.48 13.58
N LEU A 81 -11.12 -24.21 12.28
CA LEU A 81 -12.16 -24.83 11.46
C LEU A 81 -11.93 -26.35 11.34
N THR A 82 -10.69 -26.79 11.19
CA THR A 82 -10.35 -28.22 11.17
C THR A 82 -10.72 -28.89 12.50
N GLU A 83 -10.38 -28.27 13.62
CA GLU A 83 -10.72 -28.80 14.95
C GLU A 83 -12.23 -28.87 15.19
N VAL A 84 -12.99 -27.85 14.75
CA VAL A 84 -14.46 -27.89 14.81
C VAL A 84 -15.03 -29.05 13.98
N LEU A 85 -14.50 -29.28 12.76
CA LEU A 85 -14.93 -30.40 11.91
C LEU A 85 -14.58 -31.77 12.51
N LEU A 86 -13.50 -31.88 13.26
CA LEU A 86 -13.12 -33.10 13.99
C LEU A 86 -14.02 -33.39 15.20
N LEU A 87 -14.68 -32.36 15.74
CA LEU A 87 -15.58 -32.45 16.90
C LEU A 87 -17.04 -32.79 16.52
N LEU A 88 -17.41 -32.72 15.24
CA LEU A 88 -18.79 -33.00 14.81
C LEU A 88 -19.26 -34.44 15.12
N PRO A 89 -18.43 -35.49 14.98
CA PRO A 89 -18.79 -36.85 15.37
C PRO A 89 -18.43 -37.14 16.84
N GLY A 90 -19.38 -37.70 17.62
CA GLY A 90 -19.10 -38.26 18.95
C GLY A 90 -19.24 -37.33 20.16
N PHE A 91 -19.50 -36.03 19.97
CA PHE A 91 -19.68 -35.07 21.07
C PHE A 91 -21.15 -34.69 21.31
N SER A 92 -21.51 -34.47 22.59
CA SER A 92 -22.81 -33.89 22.94
C SER A 92 -22.96 -32.48 22.38
N PHE A 93 -24.21 -32.02 22.19
CA PHE A 93 -24.47 -30.66 21.70
C PHE A 93 -23.76 -29.59 22.56
N ARG A 94 -23.81 -29.73 23.90
CA ARG A 94 -23.16 -28.80 24.83
C ARG A 94 -21.65 -28.74 24.63
N GLN A 95 -20.98 -29.89 24.52
CA GLN A 95 -19.52 -29.93 24.31
C GLN A 95 -19.12 -29.33 22.95
N ARG A 96 -19.91 -29.56 21.89
CA ARG A 96 -19.68 -28.95 20.58
C ARG A 96 -19.78 -27.43 20.64
N THR A 97 -20.83 -26.90 21.25
CA THR A 97 -21.02 -25.45 21.41
C THR A 97 -19.89 -24.82 22.23
N SER A 98 -19.49 -25.44 23.35
CA SER A 98 -18.38 -24.94 24.17
C SER A 98 -17.05 -24.90 23.42
N CYS A 99 -16.74 -25.91 22.61
CA CYS A 99 -15.52 -25.94 21.80
C CYS A 99 -15.54 -24.89 20.69
N ILE A 100 -16.67 -24.70 20.01
CA ILE A 100 -16.81 -23.66 18.97
C ILE A 100 -16.59 -22.27 19.57
N ILE A 101 -17.20 -21.99 20.73
CA ILE A 101 -17.01 -20.71 21.44
C ILE A 101 -15.53 -20.53 21.80
N LEU A 102 -14.87 -21.57 22.32
CA LEU A 102 -13.46 -21.52 22.64
C LEU A 102 -12.60 -21.19 21.41
N TYR A 103 -12.76 -21.92 20.30
CA TYR A 103 -11.98 -21.67 19.08
C TYR A 103 -12.27 -20.29 18.46
N ALA A 104 -13.51 -19.78 18.58
CA ALA A 104 -13.84 -18.42 18.22
C ALA A 104 -13.10 -17.40 19.11
N CYS A 105 -13.09 -17.59 20.43
CA CYS A 105 -12.33 -16.76 21.37
C CYS A 105 -10.82 -16.80 21.07
N ILE A 106 -10.27 -17.96 20.77
CA ILE A 106 -8.87 -18.13 20.35
C ILE A 106 -8.58 -17.27 19.12
N THR A 107 -9.43 -17.36 18.10
CA THR A 107 -9.28 -16.60 16.85
C THR A 107 -9.40 -15.09 17.10
N ILE A 108 -10.34 -14.65 17.94
CA ILE A 108 -10.55 -13.25 18.29
C ILE A 108 -9.35 -12.69 19.07
N VAL A 109 -8.90 -13.38 20.11
CA VAL A 109 -7.77 -12.90 20.92
C VAL A 109 -6.48 -12.96 20.13
N TYR A 110 -6.26 -14.00 19.32
CA TYR A 110 -5.16 -14.03 18.37
C TYR A 110 -5.22 -12.78 17.50
N THR A 111 -6.33 -12.54 16.80
CA THR A 111 -6.51 -11.35 15.95
C THR A 111 -6.31 -10.03 16.72
N ALA A 112 -6.72 -9.95 17.98
CA ALA A 112 -6.54 -8.76 18.81
C ALA A 112 -5.06 -8.53 19.21
N VAL A 113 -4.31 -9.58 19.50
CA VAL A 113 -2.86 -9.47 19.77
C VAL A 113 -2.10 -9.17 18.48
N THR A 114 -2.45 -9.84 17.38
CA THR A 114 -1.76 -9.64 16.09
C THR A 114 -2.06 -8.29 15.44
N SER A 115 -3.25 -7.73 15.68
CA SER A 115 -3.59 -6.35 15.31
C SER A 115 -3.03 -5.30 16.28
N GLY A 116 -2.24 -5.69 17.28
CA GLY A 116 -1.64 -4.79 18.25
C GLY A 116 -2.64 -4.09 19.19
N ARG A 117 -3.90 -4.55 19.25
CA ARG A 117 -4.90 -4.05 20.22
C ARG A 117 -4.58 -4.52 21.64
N ILE A 118 -4.00 -5.72 21.78
CA ILE A 118 -3.55 -6.29 23.05
C ILE A 118 -2.02 -6.26 23.11
N SER A 119 -1.47 -5.58 24.11
CA SER A 119 -0.03 -5.35 24.28
C SER A 119 0.73 -6.48 25.00
N LYS A 120 0.01 -7.46 25.57
CA LYS A 120 0.59 -8.54 26.38
C LYS A 120 0.79 -9.80 25.55
N LYS A 121 2.06 -10.15 25.29
CA LYS A 121 2.48 -11.37 24.57
C LYS A 121 1.91 -12.67 25.16
N TYR A 122 1.72 -12.70 26.49
CA TYR A 122 1.30 -13.90 27.22
C TYR A 122 -0.16 -14.34 26.96
N GLY A 123 -0.99 -13.47 26.37
CA GLY A 123 -2.37 -13.83 26.01
C GLY A 123 -2.45 -14.94 24.96
N LEU A 124 -1.50 -14.98 24.02
CA LEU A 124 -1.42 -16.01 22.97
C LEU A 124 -0.96 -17.37 23.50
N GLY A 125 0.03 -17.37 24.40
CA GLY A 125 0.54 -18.60 25.03
C GLY A 125 -0.51 -19.27 25.91
N GLY A 126 -1.25 -18.49 26.71
CA GLY A 126 -2.35 -19.01 27.54
C GLY A 126 -3.46 -19.66 26.70
N ILE A 127 -3.74 -19.12 25.52
CA ILE A 127 -4.71 -19.67 24.56
C ILE A 127 -4.25 -21.00 23.97
N ALA A 128 -2.99 -21.10 23.54
CA ALA A 128 -2.44 -22.36 23.04
C ALA A 128 -2.50 -23.44 24.12
N VAL A 129 -2.22 -23.09 25.38
CA VAL A 129 -2.33 -24.00 26.53
C VAL A 129 -3.78 -24.42 26.77
N CYS A 130 -4.75 -23.51 26.75
CA CYS A 130 -6.18 -23.85 26.86
C CYS A 130 -6.64 -24.80 25.75
N ALA A 131 -6.17 -24.59 24.51
CA ALA A 131 -6.48 -25.47 23.39
C ALA A 131 -5.89 -26.88 23.57
N VAL A 132 -4.66 -26.99 24.11
CA VAL A 132 -4.05 -28.27 24.47
C VAL A 132 -4.85 -28.94 25.58
N LEU A 133 -5.24 -28.21 26.63
CA LEU A 133 -6.01 -28.75 27.74
C LEU A 133 -7.38 -29.27 27.31
N VAL A 134 -8.12 -28.53 26.48
CA VAL A 134 -9.40 -29.01 25.94
C VAL A 134 -9.21 -30.24 25.07
N THR A 135 -8.14 -30.28 24.28
CA THR A 135 -7.76 -31.43 23.47
C THR A 135 -7.50 -32.66 24.36
N LEU A 136 -6.78 -32.50 25.47
CA LEU A 136 -6.48 -33.56 26.45
C LEU A 136 -7.73 -34.01 27.24
N LEU A 137 -8.65 -33.10 27.55
CA LEU A 137 -9.90 -33.38 28.26
C LEU A 137 -10.93 -34.17 27.42
N ARG A 138 -10.68 -34.38 26.11
CA ARG A 138 -11.59 -35.13 25.20
C ARG A 138 -11.76 -36.60 25.57
N GLY A 139 -10.83 -37.19 26.33
CA GLY A 139 -10.89 -38.58 26.80
C GLY A 139 -10.95 -39.65 25.69
N ILE A 140 -9.92 -40.52 25.63
CA ILE A 140 -9.87 -41.86 24.98
C ILE A 140 -9.63 -41.86 23.43
N PRO A 141 -8.84 -42.78 22.79
CA PRO A 141 -7.85 -43.78 23.26
C PRO A 141 -6.44 -43.74 22.62
N THR A 142 -6.04 -42.85 21.71
CA THR A 142 -4.66 -42.93 21.17
C THR A 142 -4.06 -41.56 20.88
N LEU A 143 -3.03 -41.21 21.66
CA LEU A 143 -2.10 -40.10 21.43
C LEU A 143 -1.71 -39.97 19.94
N GLN A 144 -1.62 -41.11 19.25
CA GLN A 144 -1.34 -41.23 17.81
C GLN A 144 -2.34 -40.48 16.92
N LYS A 145 -3.66 -40.56 17.15
CA LYS A 145 -4.67 -39.85 16.33
C LYS A 145 -4.66 -38.35 16.56
N MET A 146 -4.18 -37.93 17.73
CA MET A 146 -4.10 -36.52 18.15
C MET A 146 -2.73 -35.90 17.86
N LEU A 147 -1.77 -36.70 17.40
CA LEU A 147 -0.40 -36.30 17.15
C LEU A 147 -0.30 -35.09 16.22
N PRO A 148 -1.01 -35.00 15.07
CA PRO A 148 -0.93 -33.83 14.20
C PRO A 148 -1.35 -32.54 14.90
N THR A 149 -2.46 -32.57 15.65
CA THR A 149 -2.97 -31.42 16.42
C THR A 149 -1.99 -31.01 17.52
N LEU A 150 -1.43 -31.96 18.25
CA LEU A 150 -0.45 -31.69 19.32
C LEU A 150 0.84 -31.08 18.76
N LEU A 151 1.34 -31.57 17.62
CA LEU A 151 2.52 -31.01 16.95
C LEU A 151 2.26 -29.57 16.49
N ALA A 152 1.11 -29.29 15.87
CA ALA A 152 0.74 -27.94 15.45
C ALA A 152 0.63 -26.97 16.65
N LEU A 153 0.01 -27.40 17.74
CA LEU A 153 -0.12 -26.61 18.97
C LEU A 153 1.22 -26.34 19.64
N ALA A 154 2.09 -27.35 19.70
CA ALA A 154 3.45 -27.20 20.20
C ALA A 154 4.26 -26.22 19.35
N GLY A 155 4.15 -26.30 18.01
CA GLY A 155 4.75 -25.33 17.09
C GLY A 155 4.26 -23.90 17.35
N MET A 156 2.95 -23.72 17.52
CA MET A 156 2.37 -22.40 17.85
C MET A 156 2.86 -21.86 19.19
N LEU A 157 2.98 -22.71 20.21
CA LEU A 157 3.48 -22.32 21.53
C LEU A 157 4.94 -21.85 21.43
N LEU A 158 5.80 -22.61 20.76
CA LEU A 158 7.20 -22.26 20.56
C LEU A 158 7.37 -20.96 19.77
N LEU A 159 6.56 -20.77 18.73
CA LEU A 159 6.49 -19.50 18.01
C LEU A 159 6.08 -18.33 18.91
N CYS A 160 5.12 -18.54 19.81
CA CYS A 160 4.73 -17.50 20.75
C CYS A 160 5.85 -17.15 21.74
N LEU A 161 6.63 -18.15 22.18
CA LEU A 161 7.77 -17.96 23.06
C LEU A 161 8.97 -17.30 22.34
N SER A 162 9.10 -17.51 21.02
CA SER A 162 10.19 -16.92 20.23
C SER A 162 9.95 -15.45 19.84
N MET A 163 8.74 -14.91 20.09
CA MET A 163 8.34 -13.55 19.73
C MET A 163 9.12 -12.45 20.46
N LYS A 164 9.68 -11.54 19.66
CA LYS A 164 10.32 -10.31 20.12
C LYS A 164 9.46 -9.10 19.77
N GLU A 165 9.57 -8.04 20.57
CA GLU A 165 8.86 -6.77 20.33
C GLU A 165 9.77 -5.85 19.52
N HIS A 166 9.23 -5.14 18.54
CA HIS A 166 9.98 -4.07 17.88
C HIS A 166 10.14 -2.89 18.85
N ARG A 167 11.38 -2.44 19.04
CA ARG A 167 11.74 -1.35 19.99
C ARG A 167 12.40 -0.15 19.31
N ASP A 168 12.46 -0.15 17.98
CA ASP A 168 13.09 0.89 17.15
C ASP A 168 12.26 2.18 17.03
N GLY A 169 11.00 2.16 17.45
CA GLY A 169 10.10 3.32 17.34
C GLY A 169 9.66 3.62 15.91
N GLN A 170 9.97 2.74 14.95
CA GLN A 170 9.52 2.84 13.57
C GLN A 170 8.14 2.19 13.41
N TYR A 171 7.43 2.57 12.35
CA TYR A 171 6.21 1.87 11.99
C TYR A 171 6.57 0.52 11.33
N HIS A 172 6.02 -0.56 11.89
CA HIS A 172 6.09 -1.89 11.29
C HIS A 172 4.76 -2.25 10.67
N ARG A 173 4.81 -2.83 9.48
CA ARG A 173 3.63 -3.18 8.69
C ARG A 173 2.68 -4.11 9.45
N MET A 174 1.42 -3.72 9.52
CA MET A 174 0.35 -4.38 10.26
C MET A 174 -0.66 -5.09 9.34
N TRP A 175 -1.51 -5.93 9.92
CA TRP A 175 -2.57 -6.60 9.14
C TRP A 175 -3.44 -5.60 8.39
N GLY A 176 -3.61 -5.88 7.10
CA GLY A 176 -4.37 -5.05 6.18
C GLY A 176 -3.57 -3.95 5.51
N ASP A 177 -2.28 -3.70 5.83
CA ASP A 177 -1.48 -2.81 4.97
C ASP A 177 -1.02 -3.51 3.70
N ARG A 178 -0.82 -2.72 2.66
CA ARG A 178 -0.42 -3.17 1.33
C ARG A 178 1.10 -3.09 1.14
N SER A 179 1.58 -3.68 0.06
CA SER A 179 2.98 -3.56 -0.35
C SER A 179 3.35 -2.12 -0.73
N ASP A 180 2.40 -1.34 -1.21
CA ASP A 180 2.54 0.06 -1.68
C ASP A 180 2.02 1.11 -0.69
N GLY A 181 1.58 0.74 0.52
CA GLY A 181 1.16 1.72 1.52
C GLY A 181 0.63 1.14 2.83
N ARG A 182 0.72 1.96 3.87
CA ARG A 182 0.22 1.70 5.22
C ARG A 182 -1.27 2.06 5.33
N ARG A 183 -2.10 1.24 5.97
CA ARG A 183 -3.52 1.58 6.18
C ARG A 183 -3.64 2.66 7.25
N VAL A 184 -4.43 3.69 6.99
CA VAL A 184 -4.80 4.72 7.97
C VAL A 184 -6.00 4.22 8.78
N ARG A 185 -5.88 4.17 10.10
CA ARG A 185 -6.87 3.50 10.98
C ARG A 185 -7.56 4.45 11.96
N SER A 186 -7.04 5.67 12.10
CA SER A 186 -7.52 6.68 13.04
C SER A 186 -8.44 7.72 12.39
N LEU A 187 -9.12 7.35 11.31
CA LEU A 187 -10.07 8.21 10.60
C LEU A 187 -11.42 8.26 11.33
N ASP A 188 -12.16 9.32 11.10
CA ASP A 188 -13.52 9.48 11.60
C ASP A 188 -14.52 8.63 10.81
N ALA A 189 -15.69 8.39 11.41
CA ALA A 189 -16.71 7.53 10.83
C ALA A 189 -17.28 8.06 9.50
N MET A 190 -17.35 9.39 9.32
CA MET A 190 -17.88 9.96 8.08
C MET A 190 -16.94 9.64 6.92
N THR A 191 -15.62 9.83 7.11
CA THR A 191 -14.62 9.45 6.12
C THR A 191 -14.69 7.96 5.77
N GLU A 192 -14.82 7.07 6.76
CA GLU A 192 -14.94 5.63 6.48
C GLU A 192 -16.21 5.29 5.67
N VAL A 193 -17.35 5.87 6.02
CA VAL A 193 -18.63 5.66 5.31
C VAL A 193 -18.59 6.24 3.90
N GLY A 194 -17.97 7.42 3.72
CA GLY A 194 -17.85 8.09 2.43
C GLY A 194 -17.18 7.23 1.35
N ILE A 195 -16.23 6.38 1.74
CA ILE A 195 -15.55 5.45 0.82
C ILE A 195 -16.52 4.40 0.24
N TYR A 196 -17.52 4.00 1.01
CA TYR A 196 -18.55 3.06 0.55
C TYR A 196 -19.67 3.78 -0.22
N ALA A 197 -20.01 5.01 0.17
CA ALA A 197 -20.99 5.84 -0.52
C ALA A 197 -20.51 6.25 -1.92
N MET A 198 -19.21 6.50 -2.07
CA MET A 198 -18.56 6.87 -3.33
C MET A 198 -17.54 5.78 -3.70
N PRO A 199 -17.96 4.67 -4.32
CA PRO A 199 -17.09 3.52 -4.54
C PRO A 199 -16.00 3.76 -5.62
N ASP A 200 -16.36 4.46 -6.70
CA ASP A 200 -15.48 4.71 -7.84
C ASP A 200 -14.72 6.03 -7.71
N ARG A 201 -13.53 6.13 -8.34
CA ARG A 201 -12.69 7.34 -8.23
C ARG A 201 -13.21 8.47 -9.10
N ASN A 202 -13.73 8.13 -10.28
CA ASN A 202 -14.32 9.13 -11.16
C ASN A 202 -15.52 9.82 -10.45
N GLY A 203 -16.35 9.06 -9.75
CA GLY A 203 -17.48 9.63 -8.99
C GLY A 203 -17.11 10.37 -7.70
N ALA A 204 -15.86 10.26 -7.24
CA ALA A 204 -15.38 10.84 -5.97
C ALA A 204 -14.33 11.95 -6.18
N HIS A 205 -14.15 12.42 -7.43
CA HIS A 205 -13.14 13.41 -7.72
C HIS A 205 -13.64 14.85 -7.54
N THR A 206 -12.73 15.70 -7.09
CA THR A 206 -12.91 17.14 -7.04
C THR A 206 -11.99 17.78 -8.08
N MET A 207 -12.48 18.85 -8.71
CA MET A 207 -11.77 19.57 -9.75
C MET A 207 -11.46 20.99 -9.28
N PHE A 208 -10.22 21.44 -9.50
CA PHE A 208 -9.75 22.76 -9.14
C PHE A 208 -8.89 23.35 -10.26
N ALA A 209 -9.09 24.63 -10.58
CA ALA A 209 -8.22 25.38 -11.48
C ALA A 209 -7.75 26.65 -10.81
N ASP A 210 -6.49 27.00 -11.05
CA ASP A 210 -5.89 28.23 -10.55
C ASP A 210 -4.76 28.69 -11.48
N THR A 211 -4.32 29.91 -11.24
CA THR A 211 -3.26 30.58 -11.98
C THR A 211 -2.14 30.97 -11.02
N VAL A 212 -0.91 30.74 -11.44
CA VAL A 212 0.31 31.21 -10.77
C VAL A 212 0.99 32.28 -11.60
N ASP A 213 1.46 33.33 -10.93
CA ASP A 213 2.41 34.27 -11.51
C ASP A 213 3.78 33.61 -11.54
N VAL A 214 4.32 33.46 -12.74
CA VAL A 214 5.61 32.81 -13.01
C VAL A 214 6.62 33.81 -13.54
N THR A 215 6.38 35.12 -13.40
CA THR A 215 7.27 36.18 -13.89
C THR A 215 8.66 36.05 -13.27
N GLU A 216 8.74 36.03 -11.93
CA GLU A 216 10.00 35.85 -11.22
C GLU A 216 10.51 34.41 -11.28
N VAL A 217 9.60 33.43 -11.30
CA VAL A 217 9.95 32.01 -11.42
C VAL A 217 10.69 31.74 -12.73
N ASP A 218 10.29 32.37 -13.84
CA ASP A 218 10.99 32.25 -15.11
C ASP A 218 12.39 32.88 -15.06
N ARG A 219 12.55 34.03 -14.40
CA ARG A 219 13.88 34.63 -14.20
C ARG A 219 14.77 33.72 -13.36
N TYR A 220 14.22 33.14 -12.30
CA TYR A 220 14.90 32.15 -11.46
C TYR A 220 15.34 30.94 -12.28
N ILE A 221 14.45 30.35 -13.10
CA ILE A 221 14.78 29.23 -13.98
C ILE A 221 15.94 29.61 -14.91
N HIS A 222 15.86 30.75 -15.58
CA HIS A 222 16.92 31.20 -16.49
C HIS A 222 18.26 31.43 -15.78
N ALA A 223 18.24 31.95 -14.55
CA ALA A 223 19.45 32.12 -13.75
C ALA A 223 20.08 30.77 -13.39
N LYS A 224 19.29 29.81 -12.87
CA LYS A 224 19.78 28.48 -12.48
C LYS A 224 20.26 27.63 -13.67
N ARG A 225 19.65 27.79 -14.85
CA ARG A 225 20.13 27.13 -16.09
C ARG A 225 21.52 27.57 -16.53
N ARG A 226 21.94 28.79 -16.19
CA ARG A 226 23.30 29.28 -16.49
C ARG A 226 24.34 28.82 -15.45
N GLY A 227 23.89 28.26 -14.33
CA GLY A 227 24.74 27.79 -13.25
C GLY A 227 24.40 26.35 -12.90
N ASP A 228 23.84 26.16 -11.72
CA ASP A 228 23.79 24.87 -11.02
C ASP A 228 22.85 23.80 -11.62
N ILE A 229 21.80 24.18 -12.37
CA ILE A 229 20.78 23.24 -12.88
C ILE A 229 20.48 23.53 -14.37
N PRO A 230 21.32 23.05 -15.30
CA PRO A 230 21.26 23.39 -16.74
C PRO A 230 19.90 23.12 -17.41
N HIS A 231 19.19 22.07 -16.98
CA HIS A 231 17.92 21.63 -17.56
C HIS A 231 16.70 21.96 -16.70
N LEU A 232 16.83 22.90 -15.75
CA LEU A 232 15.73 23.26 -14.85
C LEU A 232 14.47 23.68 -15.62
N SER A 233 13.31 23.20 -15.23
CA SER A 233 12.04 23.42 -15.91
C SER A 233 10.91 23.60 -14.90
N MET A 234 9.79 24.14 -15.37
CA MET A 234 8.63 24.37 -14.51
C MET A 234 8.12 23.07 -13.88
N ILE A 235 8.23 21.94 -14.58
CA ILE A 235 7.79 20.64 -14.05
C ILE A 235 8.61 20.19 -12.83
N GLN A 236 9.93 20.45 -12.82
CA GLN A 236 10.78 20.11 -11.67
C GLN A 236 10.41 20.99 -10.46
N ILE A 237 10.10 22.27 -10.68
CA ILE A 237 9.61 23.17 -9.63
C ILE A 237 8.26 22.68 -9.09
N PHE A 238 7.29 22.41 -9.96
CA PHE A 238 5.98 21.91 -9.54
C PHE A 238 6.09 20.58 -8.78
N LEU A 239 6.92 19.66 -9.24
CA LEU A 239 7.10 18.36 -8.61
C LEU A 239 7.74 18.49 -7.23
N THR A 240 8.77 19.33 -7.11
CA THR A 240 9.44 19.62 -5.84
C THR A 240 8.52 20.36 -4.88
N ALA A 241 7.71 21.31 -5.38
CA ALA A 241 6.69 22.01 -4.60
C ALA A 241 5.61 21.06 -4.08
N TYR A 242 5.21 20.05 -4.87
CA TYR A 242 4.28 19.01 -4.41
C TYR A 242 4.90 18.15 -3.31
N CYS A 243 6.15 17.70 -3.47
CA CYS A 243 6.87 16.96 -2.43
C CYS A 243 6.97 17.77 -1.13
N ARG A 244 7.26 19.06 -1.25
CA ARG A 244 7.29 19.97 -0.12
C ARG A 244 5.92 20.17 0.53
N ALA A 245 4.85 20.29 -0.25
CA ALA A 245 3.49 20.35 0.27
C ALA A 245 3.12 19.06 1.03
N VAL A 246 3.49 17.89 0.51
CA VAL A 246 3.30 16.60 1.20
C VAL A 246 4.07 16.55 2.52
N SER A 247 5.28 17.13 2.60
CA SER A 247 6.05 17.17 3.86
C SER A 247 5.32 17.92 5.00
N GLU A 248 4.49 18.91 4.66
CA GLU A 248 3.68 19.67 5.62
C GLU A 248 2.26 19.11 5.79
N TYR A 249 1.74 18.50 4.72
CA TYR A 249 0.37 18.02 4.59
C TYR A 249 0.37 16.56 4.08
N PRO A 250 0.80 15.59 4.89
CA PRO A 250 1.00 14.20 4.45
C PRO A 250 -0.26 13.49 3.95
N ALA A 251 -1.46 13.92 4.37
CA ALA A 251 -2.71 13.36 3.85
C ALA A 251 -2.88 13.53 2.33
N LEU A 252 -2.17 14.47 1.67
CA LEU A 252 -2.14 14.59 0.21
C LEU A 252 -1.52 13.37 -0.49
N ASN A 253 -0.76 12.55 0.24
CA ASN A 253 -0.09 11.33 -0.24
C ASN A 253 -0.84 10.05 0.19
N ARG A 254 -2.11 10.19 0.56
CA ARG A 254 -3.01 9.06 0.83
C ARG A 254 -3.64 8.55 -0.46
N PHE A 255 -4.17 7.33 -0.42
CA PHE A 255 -4.91 6.73 -1.51
C PHE A 255 -5.98 5.77 -1.02
N ILE A 256 -7.01 5.57 -1.85
CA ILE A 256 -8.05 4.59 -1.60
C ILE A 256 -7.75 3.30 -2.36
N SER A 257 -7.85 2.15 -1.70
CA SER A 257 -7.89 0.84 -2.36
C SER A 257 -8.68 -0.16 -1.51
N GLY A 258 -9.43 -1.09 -2.11
CA GLY A 258 -10.18 -2.08 -1.34
C GLY A 258 -11.13 -1.47 -0.29
N GLN A 259 -11.73 -0.32 -0.61
CA GLN A 259 -12.59 0.48 0.28
C GLN A 259 -11.93 0.90 1.60
N LYS A 260 -10.62 1.16 1.57
CA LYS A 260 -9.83 1.60 2.73
C LYS A 260 -8.87 2.71 2.31
N ILE A 261 -8.54 3.58 3.25
CA ILE A 261 -7.52 4.63 3.07
C ILE A 261 -6.16 4.08 3.48
N TYR A 262 -5.17 4.37 2.64
CA TYR A 262 -3.77 4.09 2.88
C TYR A 262 -2.97 5.37 2.71
N THR A 263 -1.79 5.40 3.29
CA THR A 263 -0.78 6.42 3.07
C THR A 263 0.49 5.77 2.56
N ARG A 264 1.19 6.46 1.66
CA ARG A 264 2.52 6.03 1.21
C ARG A 264 3.64 6.53 2.14
N ASP A 265 3.26 7.15 3.26
CA ASP A 265 4.16 7.74 4.24
C ASP A 265 5.17 8.67 3.55
N ASP A 266 6.46 8.33 3.63
CA ASP A 266 7.59 9.07 3.08
C ASP A 266 7.87 8.77 1.60
N ARG A 267 7.11 7.89 0.95
CA ARG A 267 7.28 7.56 -0.47
C ARG A 267 6.30 8.34 -1.33
N ILE A 268 6.82 9.13 -2.25
CA ILE A 268 6.03 9.82 -3.27
C ILE A 268 6.31 9.15 -4.62
N MET A 269 5.32 8.43 -5.13
CA MET A 269 5.39 7.78 -6.44
C MET A 269 4.82 8.71 -7.51
N PHE A 270 5.70 9.36 -8.25
CA PHE A 270 5.36 10.27 -9.34
C PHE A 270 5.22 9.51 -10.65
N ASN A 271 4.18 9.81 -11.43
CA ASN A 271 3.99 9.29 -12.78
C ASN A 271 3.81 10.44 -13.79
N MET A 272 4.32 10.25 -15.00
CA MET A 272 4.10 11.20 -16.11
C MET A 272 4.20 10.49 -17.45
N THR A 273 3.24 10.79 -18.35
CA THR A 273 3.35 10.40 -19.76
C THR A 273 4.28 11.35 -20.50
N ILE A 274 5.20 10.80 -21.28
CA ILE A 274 6.08 11.55 -22.17
C ILE A 274 5.97 11.02 -23.60
N LYS A 275 6.03 11.92 -24.60
CA LYS A 275 6.24 11.51 -25.99
C LYS A 275 7.73 11.28 -26.24
N LYS A 276 8.07 10.17 -26.92
CA LYS A 276 9.46 9.90 -27.34
C LYS A 276 9.94 10.92 -28.39
N LYS A 277 9.04 11.37 -29.27
CA LYS A 277 9.26 12.45 -30.25
C LYS A 277 8.04 13.38 -30.31
N MET A 278 8.25 14.65 -30.65
CA MET A 278 7.17 15.63 -30.83
C MET A 278 6.54 15.54 -32.22
N THR A 279 6.07 14.35 -32.59
CA THR A 279 5.30 14.10 -33.82
C THR A 279 3.98 13.43 -33.47
N VAL A 280 3.01 13.44 -34.39
CA VAL A 280 1.68 12.86 -34.16
C VAL A 280 1.80 11.37 -33.87
N ASP A 281 2.52 10.63 -34.72
CA ASP A 281 2.64 9.16 -34.66
C ASP A 281 3.68 8.66 -33.66
N ALA A 282 4.35 9.56 -32.93
CA ALA A 282 5.34 9.15 -31.95
C ALA A 282 4.68 8.45 -30.76
N GLU A 283 5.32 7.35 -30.36
CA GLU A 283 4.94 6.59 -29.18
C GLU A 283 5.03 7.43 -27.90
N GLU A 284 4.09 7.14 -27.01
CA GLU A 284 4.05 7.63 -25.64
C GLU A 284 4.57 6.54 -24.72
N THR A 285 5.30 6.94 -23.68
CA THR A 285 5.66 6.06 -22.58
C THR A 285 5.41 6.75 -21.25
N VAL A 286 5.37 5.99 -20.16
CA VAL A 286 5.19 6.54 -18.83
C VAL A 286 6.48 6.40 -18.04
N ILE A 287 6.96 7.51 -17.48
CA ILE A 287 8.02 7.50 -16.48
C ILE A 287 7.41 7.45 -15.09
N LYS A 288 8.07 6.70 -14.21
CA LYS A 288 7.71 6.61 -12.80
C LYS A 288 8.93 6.85 -11.93
N LEU A 289 8.78 7.71 -10.93
CA LEU A 289 9.86 8.09 -10.01
C LEU A 289 9.45 7.85 -8.57
N HIS A 290 10.43 7.40 -7.78
CA HIS A 290 10.33 7.36 -6.32
C HIS A 290 11.05 8.57 -5.73
N LEU A 291 10.25 9.40 -5.08
CA LEU A 291 10.68 10.63 -4.44
C LEU A 291 10.36 10.55 -2.94
N SER A 292 10.94 11.46 -2.17
CA SER A 292 10.67 11.61 -0.75
C SER A 292 10.34 13.07 -0.41
N PRO A 293 9.50 13.35 0.61
CA PRO A 293 9.12 14.71 1.00
C PRO A 293 10.29 15.62 1.39
N ASP A 294 11.45 15.05 1.73
CA ASP A 294 12.65 15.78 2.14
C ASP A 294 13.59 16.16 0.99
N GLU A 295 13.33 15.66 -0.22
CA GLU A 295 14.19 15.91 -1.38
C GLU A 295 14.17 17.39 -1.81
N THR A 296 15.31 17.83 -2.33
CA THR A 296 15.55 19.20 -2.81
C THR A 296 15.31 19.32 -4.32
N LEU A 297 15.21 20.56 -4.80
CA LEU A 297 15.06 20.87 -6.22
C LEU A 297 16.20 20.28 -7.06
N TYR A 298 17.42 20.24 -6.52
CA TYR A 298 18.59 19.65 -7.16
C TYR A 298 18.40 18.15 -7.39
N THR A 299 18.06 17.42 -6.31
CA THR A 299 17.89 15.96 -6.34
C THR A 299 16.75 15.55 -7.28
N ILE A 300 15.61 16.25 -7.18
CA ILE A 300 14.45 15.97 -8.03
C ILE A 300 14.74 16.33 -9.50
N SER A 301 15.48 17.41 -9.75
CA SER A 301 15.86 17.78 -11.12
C SER A 301 16.72 16.71 -11.78
N GLU A 302 17.73 16.21 -11.08
CA GLU A 302 18.60 15.12 -11.55
C GLU A 302 17.80 13.84 -11.81
N LYS A 303 16.96 13.42 -10.86
CA LYS A 303 16.13 12.22 -11.02
C LYS A 303 15.17 12.31 -12.20
N LEU A 304 14.51 13.46 -12.38
CA LEU A 304 13.56 13.64 -13.47
C LEU A 304 14.27 13.72 -14.82
N GLU A 305 15.43 14.37 -14.89
CA GLU A 305 16.24 14.42 -16.10
C GLU A 305 16.71 13.03 -16.52
N LYS A 306 17.22 12.24 -15.57
CA LYS A 306 17.59 10.85 -15.81
C LYS A 306 16.40 10.03 -16.33
N ALA A 307 15.23 10.16 -15.70
CA ALA A 307 14.03 9.46 -16.15
C ALA A 307 13.54 9.91 -17.54
N PHE A 308 13.67 11.20 -17.88
CA PHE A 308 13.37 11.67 -19.23
C PHE A 308 14.34 11.12 -20.27
N HIS A 309 15.63 11.04 -19.94
CA HIS A 309 16.64 10.46 -20.83
C HIS A 309 16.37 8.97 -21.06
N GLU A 310 16.15 8.20 -19.98
CA GLU A 310 15.84 6.77 -20.05
C GLU A 310 14.51 6.50 -20.76
N GLY A 311 13.46 7.26 -20.47
CA GLY A 311 12.14 7.07 -21.12
C GLY A 311 12.12 7.46 -22.60
N LYS A 312 13.03 8.33 -23.05
CA LYS A 312 13.20 8.67 -24.48
C LYS A 312 14.18 7.75 -25.20
N ALA A 313 14.83 6.81 -24.50
CA ALA A 313 15.71 5.85 -25.13
C ALA A 313 14.92 5.00 -26.17
N PRO A 314 15.61 4.47 -27.19
CA PRO A 314 14.98 3.59 -28.18
C PRO A 314 14.35 2.35 -27.54
N ASP A 315 14.95 1.87 -26.46
CA ASP A 315 14.51 0.67 -25.75
C ASP A 315 13.09 0.83 -25.17
N GLU A 316 12.36 -0.29 -25.13
CA GLU A 316 11.06 -0.36 -24.48
C GLU A 316 11.21 -0.27 -22.95
N SER A 317 10.43 0.61 -22.34
CA SER A 317 10.35 0.70 -20.89
C SER A 317 9.72 -0.58 -20.31
N SER A 318 9.90 -0.81 -19.00
CA SER A 318 9.26 -1.92 -18.31
C SER A 318 7.72 -1.86 -18.37
N PHE A 319 7.16 -0.64 -18.43
CA PHE A 319 5.74 -0.44 -18.65
C PHE A 319 5.34 -0.88 -20.07
N ASP A 320 6.08 -0.46 -21.10
CA ASP A 320 5.77 -0.79 -22.50
C ASP A 320 5.75 -2.30 -22.73
N LYS A 321 6.74 -3.02 -22.16
CA LYS A 321 6.80 -4.49 -22.19
C LYS A 321 5.58 -5.13 -21.53
N THR A 322 5.18 -4.62 -20.37
CA THR A 322 3.99 -5.12 -19.66
C THR A 322 2.71 -4.84 -20.46
N ALA A 323 2.61 -3.66 -21.06
CA ALA A 323 1.50 -3.27 -21.93
C ALA A 323 1.43 -4.15 -23.19
N ALA A 324 2.57 -4.50 -23.79
CA ALA A 324 2.65 -5.40 -24.94
C ALA A 324 2.11 -6.82 -24.61
N VAL A 325 2.49 -7.36 -23.44
CA VAL A 325 1.96 -8.64 -22.95
C VAL A 325 0.45 -8.58 -22.78
N ILE A 326 -0.07 -7.52 -22.12
CA ILE A 326 -1.52 -7.34 -21.93
C ILE A 326 -2.23 -7.16 -23.27
N LYS A 327 -1.63 -6.41 -24.21
CA LYS A 327 -2.17 -6.16 -25.56
C LYS A 327 -2.40 -7.45 -26.32
N ALA A 328 -1.47 -8.40 -26.25
CA ALA A 328 -1.52 -9.69 -26.93
C ALA A 328 -2.66 -10.62 -26.45
N ILE A 329 -3.25 -10.35 -25.28
CA ILE A 329 -4.35 -11.15 -24.74
C ILE A 329 -5.63 -10.93 -25.58
N PRO A 330 -6.31 -12.00 -26.06
CA PRO A 330 -7.60 -11.89 -26.75
C PRO A 330 -8.67 -11.17 -25.92
N GLY A 331 -9.61 -10.47 -26.56
CA GLY A 331 -10.54 -9.54 -25.90
C GLY A 331 -11.28 -10.10 -24.67
N LEU A 332 -11.86 -11.30 -24.76
CA LEU A 332 -12.59 -11.92 -23.65
C LEU A 332 -11.66 -12.25 -22.48
N LEU A 333 -10.50 -12.84 -22.76
CA LEU A 333 -9.47 -13.13 -21.76
C LEU A 333 -8.87 -11.86 -21.16
N LYS A 334 -8.77 -10.77 -21.94
CA LYS A 334 -8.31 -9.47 -21.48
C LYS A 334 -9.29 -8.87 -20.47
N LYS A 335 -10.60 -8.95 -20.73
CA LYS A 335 -11.64 -8.54 -19.77
C LYS A 335 -11.54 -9.34 -18.48
N PHE A 336 -11.39 -10.66 -18.58
CA PHE A 336 -11.16 -11.52 -17.40
C PHE A 336 -9.88 -11.14 -16.65
N THR A 337 -8.79 -10.85 -17.37
CA THR A 337 -7.52 -10.42 -16.79
C THR A 337 -7.68 -9.14 -15.99
N PHE A 338 -8.34 -8.11 -16.53
CA PHE A 338 -8.59 -6.87 -15.79
C PHE A 338 -9.54 -7.06 -14.60
N TRP A 339 -10.53 -7.94 -14.70
CA TRP A 339 -11.37 -8.31 -13.57
C TRP A 339 -10.55 -8.98 -12.44
N LEU A 340 -9.67 -9.91 -12.81
CA LEU A 340 -8.78 -10.58 -11.86
C LEU A 340 -7.82 -9.58 -11.22
N LEU A 341 -7.17 -8.71 -12.01
CA LEU A 341 -6.28 -7.66 -11.50
C LEU A 341 -7.01 -6.70 -10.56
N LYS A 342 -8.22 -6.26 -10.89
CA LYS A 342 -9.06 -5.44 -9.99
C LYS A 342 -9.37 -6.17 -8.69
N THR A 343 -9.67 -7.47 -8.76
CA THR A 343 -9.96 -8.30 -7.58
C THR A 343 -8.73 -8.43 -6.69
N LEU A 344 -7.57 -8.73 -7.28
CA LEU A 344 -6.29 -8.78 -6.56
C LEU A 344 -5.95 -7.43 -5.95
N ASP A 345 -6.19 -6.33 -6.68
CA ASP A 345 -5.95 -4.98 -6.17
C ASP A 345 -6.86 -4.68 -4.98
N TYR A 346 -8.14 -5.00 -5.06
CA TYR A 346 -9.10 -4.80 -3.97
C TYR A 346 -8.62 -5.47 -2.67
N PHE A 347 -8.02 -6.65 -2.75
CA PHE A 347 -7.46 -7.36 -1.59
C PHE A 347 -6.00 -7.04 -1.26
N GLY A 348 -5.34 -6.16 -2.03
CA GLY A 348 -3.92 -5.82 -1.83
C GLY A 348 -2.94 -6.94 -2.20
N LEU A 349 -3.34 -7.80 -3.12
CA LEU A 349 -2.61 -8.99 -3.57
C LEU A 349 -1.91 -8.80 -4.93
N ILE A 350 -1.94 -7.59 -5.51
CA ILE A 350 -1.16 -7.32 -6.72
C ILE A 350 0.34 -7.48 -6.39
N PRO A 351 1.10 -8.23 -7.22
CA PRO A 351 2.55 -8.35 -7.07
C PRO A 351 3.25 -6.99 -7.09
N ALA A 352 4.24 -6.79 -6.22
CA ALA A 352 4.97 -5.54 -6.12
C ALA A 352 5.61 -5.11 -7.45
N ALA A 353 6.10 -6.06 -8.25
CA ALA A 353 6.64 -5.78 -9.59
C ALA A 353 5.59 -5.17 -10.54
N LEU A 354 4.33 -5.59 -10.44
CA LEU A 354 3.25 -5.02 -11.26
C LEU A 354 2.83 -3.63 -10.76
N LEU A 355 2.83 -3.42 -9.44
CA LEU A 355 2.61 -2.08 -8.86
C LEU A 355 3.71 -1.11 -9.30
N GLU A 356 4.95 -1.57 -9.35
CA GLU A 356 6.11 -0.77 -9.74
C GLU A 356 5.96 -0.26 -11.18
N VAL A 357 5.65 -1.13 -12.14
CA VAL A 357 5.49 -0.70 -13.55
C VAL A 357 4.15 -0.02 -13.86
N SER A 358 3.16 -0.11 -12.96
CA SER A 358 1.82 0.41 -13.24
C SER A 358 1.76 1.94 -13.13
N PRO A 359 1.27 2.65 -14.17
CA PRO A 359 1.07 4.10 -14.14
C PRO A 359 -0.19 4.49 -13.35
N PHE A 360 -1.04 3.50 -13.06
CA PHE A 360 -2.30 3.66 -12.33
C PHE A 360 -2.11 3.60 -10.81
N HIS A 361 -0.90 3.25 -10.35
CA HIS A 361 -0.57 3.14 -8.94
C HIS A 361 0.53 4.15 -8.59
N GLY A 362 0.16 5.21 -7.87
CA GLY A 362 1.10 6.27 -7.54
C GLY A 362 0.50 7.31 -6.61
N SER A 363 1.34 8.22 -6.14
CA SER A 363 0.96 9.38 -5.34
C SER A 363 0.34 10.48 -6.18
N ILE A 364 0.91 10.71 -7.36
CA ILE A 364 0.47 11.79 -8.24
C ILE A 364 0.81 11.47 -9.70
N PHE A 365 -0.04 11.96 -10.60
CA PHE A 365 0.23 11.97 -12.03
C PHE A 365 0.35 13.41 -12.53
N PHE A 366 1.46 13.74 -13.18
CA PHE A 366 1.59 15.02 -13.86
C PHE A 366 1.40 14.87 -15.35
N THR A 367 0.73 15.85 -15.93
CA THR A 367 0.66 16.03 -17.38
C THR A 367 0.94 17.49 -17.72
N SER A 368 1.59 17.71 -18.85
CA SER A 368 2.00 19.04 -19.32
C SER A 368 1.37 19.30 -20.67
N MET A 369 0.33 20.13 -20.69
CA MET A 369 -0.25 20.66 -21.92
C MET A 369 0.56 21.84 -22.47
N ALA A 370 1.43 22.43 -21.65
CA ALA A 370 2.39 23.47 -22.05
C ALA A 370 3.27 23.01 -23.22
N SER A 371 3.74 21.76 -23.21
CA SER A 371 4.54 21.18 -24.31
C SER A 371 3.75 20.96 -25.59
N LEU A 372 2.41 21.00 -25.52
CA LEU A 372 1.50 20.89 -26.66
C LEU A 372 0.94 22.26 -27.08
N GLY A 373 1.29 23.35 -26.38
CA GLY A 373 0.81 24.70 -26.67
C GLY A 373 -0.67 24.93 -26.38
N ILE A 374 -1.28 24.14 -25.47
CA ILE A 374 -2.70 24.29 -25.12
C ILE A 374 -2.90 24.58 -23.61
N PRO A 375 -4.05 25.17 -23.23
CA PRO A 375 -4.41 25.35 -21.82
C PRO A 375 -4.52 24.00 -21.07
N PRO A 376 -4.44 24.00 -19.73
CA PRO A 376 -4.55 22.77 -18.97
C PRO A 376 -5.97 22.21 -19.04
N VAL A 377 -6.09 20.89 -18.92
CA VAL A 377 -7.37 20.16 -18.92
C VAL A 377 -7.59 19.46 -17.58
N TYR A 378 -8.84 19.24 -17.20
CA TYR A 378 -9.15 18.37 -16.07
C TYR A 378 -9.00 16.91 -16.49
N HIS A 379 -8.03 16.22 -15.91
CA HIS A 379 -7.84 14.80 -16.16
C HIS A 379 -8.64 13.97 -15.15
N HIS A 380 -9.41 12.99 -15.60
CA HIS A 380 -10.14 12.08 -14.72
C HIS A 380 -9.18 11.26 -13.84
N LEU A 381 -9.66 10.77 -12.70
CA LEU A 381 -8.94 9.73 -11.95
C LEU A 381 -9.27 8.37 -12.55
N TYR A 382 -8.27 7.49 -12.62
CA TYR A 382 -8.49 6.13 -13.11
C TYR A 382 -9.23 5.28 -12.07
N ASP A 383 -10.29 4.59 -12.50
CA ASP A 383 -11.00 3.65 -11.61
C ASP A 383 -10.17 2.38 -11.35
N PHE A 384 -9.28 2.00 -12.27
CA PHE A 384 -8.25 1.00 -11.99
C PHE A 384 -7.02 1.64 -11.34
N GLY A 385 -6.43 0.95 -10.36
CA GLY A 385 -5.27 1.42 -9.62
C GLY A 385 -5.64 2.15 -8.34
N ASN A 386 -4.81 3.11 -7.91
CA ASN A 386 -4.98 3.84 -6.66
C ASN A 386 -4.32 5.24 -6.66
N LEU A 387 -4.27 5.87 -7.83
CA LEU A 387 -3.72 7.21 -8.00
C LEU A 387 -4.72 8.27 -7.54
N PRO A 388 -4.39 9.09 -6.51
CA PRO A 388 -5.34 9.99 -5.86
C PRO A 388 -5.37 11.40 -6.45
N VAL A 389 -4.31 11.84 -7.14
CA VAL A 389 -4.15 13.23 -7.60
C VAL A 389 -3.60 13.27 -9.01
N PHE A 390 -4.26 14.05 -9.88
CA PHE A 390 -3.81 14.43 -11.20
C PHE A 390 -3.55 15.94 -11.22
N LEU A 391 -2.40 16.36 -11.73
CA LEU A 391 -2.08 17.77 -11.95
C LEU A 391 -1.74 18.00 -13.42
N CYS A 392 -2.39 18.99 -14.02
CA CYS A 392 -2.15 19.39 -15.40
C CYS A 392 -1.63 20.82 -15.45
N MET A 393 -0.47 21.02 -16.08
CA MET A 393 0.09 22.35 -16.34
C MET A 393 -0.24 22.82 -17.75
N GLY A 394 -0.67 24.07 -17.87
CA GLY A 394 -0.94 24.72 -19.16
C GLY A 394 0.23 25.55 -19.67
N ASP A 395 0.07 26.09 -20.87
CA ASP A 395 1.03 27.03 -21.43
C ASP A 395 1.12 28.35 -20.64
N LYS A 396 2.26 29.02 -20.76
CA LYS A 396 2.51 30.34 -20.18
C LYS A 396 1.92 31.41 -21.09
N TYR A 397 1.24 32.38 -20.50
CA TYR A 397 0.69 33.52 -21.23
C TYR A 397 1.03 34.83 -20.51
N LYS A 398 0.91 35.95 -21.20
CA LYS A 398 1.13 37.29 -20.62
C LYS A 398 -0.21 37.99 -20.45
N GLU A 399 -0.37 38.68 -19.34
CA GLU A 399 -1.56 39.48 -19.04
C GLU A 399 -1.13 40.82 -18.43
N ASN A 400 -1.82 41.90 -18.81
CA ASN A 400 -1.54 43.25 -18.31
C ASN A 400 -2.45 43.54 -17.11
N PHE A 401 -1.84 43.84 -15.97
CA PHE A 401 -2.53 44.23 -14.75
C PHE A 401 -2.47 45.74 -14.58
N ILE A 402 -3.60 46.35 -14.23
CA ILE A 402 -3.66 47.78 -13.91
C ILE A 402 -3.34 47.91 -12.41
N ARG A 403 -2.30 48.69 -12.09
CA ARG A 403 -1.93 49.04 -10.72
C ARG A 403 -2.86 50.13 -10.17
N ASN A 404 -2.86 50.29 -8.85
CA ASN A 404 -3.68 51.31 -8.17
C ASN A 404 -3.36 52.74 -8.63
N ASP A 405 -2.16 52.99 -9.15
CA ASP A 405 -1.70 54.27 -9.69
C ASP A 405 -2.08 54.49 -11.18
N GLY A 406 -2.81 53.54 -11.79
CA GLY A 406 -3.21 53.59 -13.20
C GLY A 406 -2.15 53.10 -14.19
N THR A 407 -0.94 52.74 -13.74
CA THR A 407 0.10 52.15 -14.60
C THR A 407 -0.20 50.70 -14.92
N THR A 408 0.28 50.20 -16.07
CA THR A 408 0.12 48.80 -16.47
C THR A 408 1.39 47.99 -16.20
N GLU A 409 1.20 46.79 -15.66
CA GLU A 409 2.26 45.83 -15.40
C GLU A 409 1.97 44.52 -16.15
N THR A 410 2.83 44.15 -17.09
CA THR A 410 2.73 42.85 -17.77
C THR A 410 3.29 41.76 -16.88
N ARG A 411 2.45 40.79 -16.52
CA ARG A 411 2.85 39.59 -15.77
C ARG A 411 2.77 38.36 -16.65
N LYS A 412 3.68 37.42 -16.43
CA LYS A 412 3.65 36.10 -17.06
C LYS A 412 2.94 35.13 -16.12
N LEU A 413 1.87 34.52 -16.61
CA LEU A 413 1.00 33.65 -15.85
C LEU A 413 1.04 32.23 -16.41
N MET A 414 0.77 31.25 -15.57
CA MET A 414 0.53 29.86 -15.96
C MET A 414 -0.71 29.34 -15.25
N LYS A 415 -1.66 28.80 -16.02
CA LYS A 415 -2.81 28.07 -15.49
C LYS A 415 -2.41 26.63 -15.19
N PHE A 416 -2.96 26.07 -14.12
CA PHE A 416 -2.90 24.65 -13.83
C PHE A 416 -4.26 24.16 -13.33
N THR A 417 -4.52 22.88 -13.53
CA THR A 417 -5.69 22.20 -12.95
C THR A 417 -5.22 21.05 -12.07
N VAL A 418 -6.04 20.74 -11.07
CA VAL A 418 -5.86 19.61 -10.18
C VAL A 418 -7.18 18.84 -10.15
N VAL A 419 -7.09 17.52 -10.27
CA VAL A 419 -8.18 16.60 -10.02
C VAL A 419 -7.75 15.67 -8.90
N SER A 420 -8.52 15.62 -7.82
CA SER A 420 -8.13 14.92 -6.59
C SER A 420 -9.26 14.08 -6.02
N ASP A 421 -8.92 12.94 -5.42
CA ASP A 421 -9.88 12.07 -4.75
C ASP A 421 -10.33 12.73 -3.44
N GLU A 422 -11.58 13.15 -3.33
CA GLU A 422 -12.03 13.89 -2.14
C GLU A 422 -12.04 13.03 -0.87
N ARG A 423 -12.00 11.70 -1.03
CA ARG A 423 -12.07 10.76 0.09
C ARG A 423 -10.76 10.72 0.89
N ILE A 424 -9.63 11.17 0.34
CA ILE A 424 -8.34 11.04 1.02
C ILE A 424 -8.12 12.09 2.13
N CYS A 425 -8.70 13.28 1.98
CA CYS A 425 -8.75 14.33 3.01
C CYS A 425 -9.83 15.37 2.70
N ASP A 426 -10.23 16.13 3.73
CA ASP A 426 -11.28 17.16 3.58
C ASP A 426 -10.83 18.40 2.80
N GLY A 427 -11.80 19.21 2.39
CA GLY A 427 -11.56 20.44 1.62
C GLY A 427 -10.72 21.49 2.36
N PHE A 428 -10.78 21.56 3.70
CA PHE A 428 -9.94 22.49 4.47
C PHE A 428 -8.48 22.05 4.38
N TYR A 429 -8.19 20.77 4.58
CA TYR A 429 -6.86 20.19 4.46
C TYR A 429 -6.30 20.37 3.04
N TYR A 430 -7.10 20.07 2.01
CA TYR A 430 -6.72 20.30 0.62
C TYR A 430 -6.39 21.77 0.34
N SER A 431 -7.21 22.71 0.82
CA SER A 431 -6.97 24.14 0.61
C SER A 431 -5.64 24.60 1.21
N ARG A 432 -5.26 24.05 2.37
CA ARG A 432 -3.98 24.34 3.03
C ARG A 432 -2.81 23.74 2.26
N GLY A 433 -2.96 22.51 1.79
CA GLY A 433 -2.00 21.83 0.92
C GLY A 433 -1.75 22.59 -0.38
N LEU A 434 -2.81 23.02 -1.07
CA LEU A 434 -2.73 23.80 -2.31
C LEU A 434 -2.10 25.18 -2.09
N LYS A 435 -2.40 25.85 -0.98
CA LYS A 435 -1.74 27.12 -0.60
C LYS A 435 -0.24 26.93 -0.36
N ALA A 436 0.15 25.84 0.31
CA ALA A 436 1.57 25.50 0.51
C ALA A 436 2.25 25.19 -0.83
N PHE A 437 1.65 24.35 -1.66
CA PHE A 437 2.12 24.07 -3.02
C PHE A 437 2.34 25.36 -3.82
N LYS A 438 1.34 26.25 -3.87
CA LYS A 438 1.41 27.53 -4.60
C LYS A 438 2.54 28.42 -4.08
N LYS A 439 2.70 28.52 -2.75
CA LYS A 439 3.82 29.26 -2.13
C LYS A 439 5.16 28.75 -2.64
N TYR A 440 5.37 27.43 -2.70
CA TYR A 440 6.64 26.86 -3.16
C TYR A 440 6.86 26.98 -4.66
N VAL A 441 5.79 26.99 -5.45
CA VAL A 441 5.88 27.29 -6.89
C VAL A 441 6.30 28.75 -7.12
N THR A 442 5.74 29.70 -6.37
CA THR A 442 6.06 31.13 -6.53
C THR A 442 7.38 31.53 -5.88
N HIS A 443 7.90 30.71 -4.95
CA HIS A 443 9.17 30.92 -4.24
C HIS A 443 10.07 29.67 -4.36
N PRO A 444 10.57 29.36 -5.57
CA PRO A 444 11.35 28.15 -5.82
C PRO A 444 12.69 28.12 -5.09
N GLU A 445 13.23 29.25 -4.65
CA GLU A 445 14.43 29.33 -3.81
C GLU A 445 14.28 28.56 -2.48
N LEU A 446 13.05 28.42 -1.98
CA LEU A 446 12.75 27.65 -0.77
C LEU A 446 12.89 26.13 -0.97
N LEU A 447 12.96 25.69 -2.22
CA LEU A 447 13.06 24.28 -2.60
C LEU A 447 14.51 23.78 -2.71
N GLU A 448 15.48 24.70 -2.65
CA GLU A 448 16.91 24.38 -2.71
C GLU A 448 17.39 23.62 -1.46
N GLN A 449 16.72 23.83 -0.33
CA GLN A 449 17.04 23.19 0.95
C GLN A 449 15.98 22.16 1.34
N PRO A 450 16.35 21.09 2.07
CA PRO A 450 15.37 20.14 2.61
C PRO A 450 14.39 20.83 3.57
N PRO A 451 13.19 20.27 3.80
CA PRO A 451 12.22 20.84 4.73
C PRO A 451 12.80 20.81 6.14
N ARG A 452 12.51 21.84 6.94
CA ARG A 452 12.92 21.88 8.35
C ARG A 452 12.32 20.73 9.16
N THR A 453 11.11 20.30 8.80
CA THR A 453 10.40 19.19 9.42
C THR A 453 9.58 18.44 8.38
N VAL A 454 9.62 17.11 8.43
CA VAL A 454 8.69 16.25 7.68
C VAL A 454 7.63 15.76 8.66
N ARG A 455 6.36 16.05 8.39
CA ARG A 455 5.23 15.56 9.20
C ARG A 455 4.82 14.19 8.71
N HIS A 456 4.70 13.25 9.64
CA HIS A 456 4.13 11.94 9.37
C HIS A 456 2.61 11.97 9.45
N ASP A 457 1.98 11.12 8.65
CA ASP A 457 0.53 10.96 8.66
C ASP A 457 0.05 10.27 9.95
N ILE A 458 -1.25 10.35 10.20
CA ILE A 458 -1.89 9.72 11.37
C ILE A 458 -1.79 8.18 11.30
N PRO A 459 -1.88 7.49 12.46
CA PRO A 459 -1.80 6.02 12.54
C PRO A 459 -2.88 5.25 11.77
#